data_AF-A0A402WFG6-F1
#
_entry.id   AF-A0A402WFG6-F1
#
_cell.length_a   1.000
_cell.length_b   1.000
_cell.length_c   1.000
_cell.angle_alpha   90.00
_cell.angle_beta   90.00
_cell.angle_gamma   90.00
#
_symmetry.space_group_name_H-M   'P 1'
#
loop_
_entity.id
_entity.type
_entity.pdbx_description
1 polymer ?
#
loop_
_entity_poly.entity_id
_entity_poly.type
_entity_poly.pdbx_seq_one_letter_code
_entity_poly.pdbx_strand_id
1 'polypeptide(L)'
;MNLIKKAQAAVNIVTDLTASLTEQKTTLEAKIAEKNDAIKKLLDMPINLDDFCSFIPEFVRIRGESFYSRLGYENRENNLMPWGAIENESGETNPGPYFLSGQGGDCYGDAGVVAFRRECFFHPENTVKRLTDKFKSEFAGSWGNEQLPAIAERRATIKALQAERDAIQADLDEVNANINGILSAANGMNNPGAAIKAPQAERDAVEAELNGVDGSTGETPDTENTPDTTNTGGDN
;
A
#
# COMPACT_ATOMS: atom_id res chain seq x y z
N MET A 1 -11.78 -33.05 43.52
CA MET A 1 -12.22 -31.77 42.91
C MET A 1 -12.73 -32.09 41.50
N ASN A 2 -14.03 -31.90 41.23
CA ASN A 2 -14.72 -32.49 40.07
C ASN A 2 -14.32 -31.83 38.73
N LEU A 3 -14.16 -32.62 37.66
CA LEU A 3 -13.75 -32.17 36.32
C LEU A 3 -14.65 -31.05 35.76
N ILE A 4 -15.95 -31.14 36.02
CA ILE A 4 -16.95 -30.15 35.61
C ILE A 4 -16.64 -28.77 36.20
N LYS A 5 -16.20 -28.70 37.47
CA LYS A 5 -15.82 -27.42 38.11
C LYS A 5 -14.58 -26.80 37.48
N LYS A 6 -13.63 -27.62 37.01
CA LYS A 6 -12.42 -27.14 36.31
C LYS A 6 -12.76 -26.61 34.92
N ALA A 7 -13.63 -27.29 34.18
CA ALA A 7 -14.11 -26.83 32.87
C ALA A 7 -14.87 -25.50 32.98
N GLN A 8 -15.77 -25.37 33.96
CA GLN A 8 -16.50 -24.12 34.21
C GLN A 8 -15.53 -22.95 34.53
N ALA A 9 -14.51 -23.20 35.36
CA ALA A 9 -13.52 -22.18 35.70
C ALA A 9 -12.72 -21.72 34.46
N ALA A 10 -12.33 -22.64 33.59
CA ALA A 10 -11.63 -22.32 32.35
C ALA A 10 -12.49 -21.49 31.38
N VAL A 11 -13.78 -21.83 31.24
CA VAL A 11 -14.73 -21.06 30.43
C VAL A 11 -14.91 -19.65 30.97
N ASN A 12 -15.03 -19.49 32.28
CA ASN A 12 -15.14 -18.16 32.90
C ASN A 12 -13.89 -17.31 32.64
N ILE A 13 -12.69 -17.88 32.79
CA ILE A 13 -11.42 -17.19 32.50
C ILE A 13 -11.36 -16.73 31.04
N VAL A 14 -11.72 -17.60 30.08
CA VAL A 14 -11.74 -17.25 28.66
C VAL A 14 -12.76 -16.14 28.37
N THR A 15 -13.92 -16.19 29.02
CA THR A 15 -14.97 -15.16 28.88
C THR A 15 -14.47 -13.81 29.39
N ASP A 16 -13.92 -13.76 30.60
CA ASP A 16 -13.40 -12.55 31.22
C ASP A 16 -12.24 -11.95 30.41
N LEU A 17 -11.32 -12.80 29.93
CA LEU A 17 -10.19 -12.37 29.10
C LEU A 17 -10.66 -11.80 27.75
N THR A 18 -11.64 -12.44 27.11
CA THR A 18 -12.21 -11.96 25.83
C THR A 18 -12.89 -10.61 26.02
N ALA A 19 -13.64 -10.44 27.11
CA ALA A 19 -14.28 -9.16 27.43
C ALA A 19 -13.22 -8.05 27.63
N SER A 20 -12.18 -8.33 28.43
CA SER A 20 -11.07 -7.38 28.67
C SER A 20 -10.33 -7.00 27.38
N LEU A 21 -10.00 -7.97 26.52
CA LEU A 21 -9.33 -7.69 25.24
C LEU A 21 -10.23 -6.91 24.28
N THR A 22 -11.54 -7.16 24.29
CA THR A 22 -12.50 -6.41 23.47
C THR A 22 -12.59 -4.95 23.94
N GLU A 23 -12.61 -4.71 25.24
CA GLU A 23 -12.58 -3.36 25.81
C GLU A 23 -11.27 -2.62 25.48
N GLN A 24 -10.13 -3.31 25.59
CA GLN A 24 -8.82 -2.77 25.20
C GLN A 24 -8.79 -2.42 23.71
N LYS A 25 -9.31 -3.30 22.85
CA LYS A 25 -9.44 -3.05 21.41
C LYS A 25 -10.21 -1.77 21.13
N THR A 26 -11.41 -1.63 21.68
CA THR A 26 -12.24 -0.42 21.50
C THR A 26 -11.52 0.84 22.01
N THR A 27 -10.79 0.73 23.11
CA THR A 27 -10.01 1.85 23.66
C THR A 27 -8.87 2.27 22.71
N LEU A 28 -8.14 1.31 22.14
CA LEU A 28 -7.04 1.60 21.20
C LEU A 28 -7.58 2.18 19.89
N GLU A 29 -8.69 1.64 19.37
CA GLU A 29 -9.39 2.18 18.19
C GLU A 29 -9.82 3.64 18.42
N ALA A 30 -10.38 3.96 19.59
CA ALA A 30 -10.75 5.33 19.95
C ALA A 30 -9.55 6.28 20.01
N LYS A 31 -8.41 5.83 20.57
CA LYS A 31 -7.17 6.62 20.59
C LYS A 31 -6.61 6.86 19.20
N ILE A 32 -6.66 5.87 18.30
CA ILE A 32 -6.26 6.04 16.90
C ILE A 32 -7.15 7.09 16.21
N ALA A 33 -8.47 7.02 16.42
CA ALA A 33 -9.39 8.00 15.90
C ALA A 33 -9.07 9.42 16.41
N GLU A 34 -8.82 9.57 17.71
CA GLU A 34 -8.40 10.85 18.32
C GLU A 34 -7.14 11.42 17.67
N LYS A 35 -6.11 10.59 17.43
CA LYS A 35 -4.88 11.04 16.76
C LYS A 35 -5.13 11.43 15.30
N ASN A 36 -5.97 10.69 14.58
CA ASN A 36 -6.35 11.03 13.21
C ASN A 36 -7.11 12.37 13.16
N ASP A 37 -8.01 12.62 14.10
CA ASP A 37 -8.73 13.88 14.21
C ASP A 37 -7.79 15.05 14.54
N ALA A 38 -6.83 14.84 15.43
CA ALA A 38 -5.81 15.85 15.76
C ALA A 38 -4.92 16.19 14.55
N ILE A 39 -4.48 15.18 13.78
CA ILE A 39 -3.74 15.37 12.53
C ILE A 39 -4.59 16.14 11.52
N LYS A 40 -5.84 15.71 11.33
CA LYS A 40 -6.77 16.37 10.40
C LYS A 40 -6.99 17.84 10.78
N LYS A 41 -7.17 18.13 12.07
CA LYS A 41 -7.31 19.51 12.56
C LYS A 41 -6.12 20.38 12.19
N LEU A 42 -4.88 19.87 12.30
CA LEU A 42 -3.68 20.62 11.90
C LEU A 42 -3.59 20.84 10.38
N LEU A 43 -4.01 19.85 9.58
CA LEU A 43 -4.04 19.95 8.12
C LEU A 43 -5.10 20.91 7.60
N ASP A 44 -6.25 20.99 8.29
CA ASP A 44 -7.37 21.84 7.92
C ASP A 44 -7.20 23.30 8.42
N MET A 45 -6.21 23.58 9.28
CA MET A 45 -5.93 24.95 9.74
C MET A 45 -5.49 25.85 8.57
N PRO A 46 -5.99 27.08 8.46
CA PRO A 46 -5.52 28.03 7.47
C PRO A 46 -4.05 28.40 7.70
N ILE A 47 -3.38 28.86 6.66
CA ILE A 47 -1.94 29.16 6.67
C ILE A 47 -1.73 30.68 6.73
N ASN A 48 -0.67 31.11 7.41
CA ASN A 48 -0.25 32.51 7.38
C ASN A 48 0.43 32.83 6.03
N LEU A 49 0.62 34.12 5.75
CA LEU A 49 1.17 34.58 4.47
C LEU A 49 2.63 34.13 4.25
N ASP A 50 3.46 34.14 5.29
CA ASP A 50 4.86 33.74 5.18
C ASP A 50 4.99 32.25 4.80
N ASP A 51 4.20 31.40 5.44
CA ASP A 51 4.11 29.98 5.12
C ASP A 51 3.59 29.76 3.69
N PHE A 52 2.58 30.52 3.24
CA PHE A 52 2.12 30.46 1.85
C PHE A 52 3.23 30.84 0.86
N CYS A 53 3.93 31.95 1.12
CA CYS A 53 5.05 32.39 0.28
C CYS A 53 6.20 31.37 0.26
N SER A 54 6.37 30.57 1.31
CA SER A 54 7.41 29.52 1.35
C SER A 54 7.22 28.43 0.28
N PHE A 55 6.02 28.29 -0.30
CA PHE A 55 5.77 27.34 -1.40
C PHE A 55 6.07 27.92 -2.80
N ILE A 56 6.26 29.24 -2.92
CA ILE A 56 6.52 29.89 -4.22
C ILE A 56 7.77 29.32 -4.92
N PRO A 57 8.91 29.06 -4.25
CA PRO A 57 10.07 28.44 -4.88
C PRO A 57 9.76 27.11 -5.57
N GLU A 58 9.04 26.23 -4.88
CA GLU A 58 8.69 24.91 -5.42
C GLU A 58 7.65 25.02 -6.54
N PHE A 59 6.67 25.92 -6.39
CA PHE A 59 5.74 26.24 -7.45
C PHE A 59 6.45 26.72 -8.73
N VAL A 60 7.42 27.65 -8.60
CA VAL A 60 8.22 28.14 -9.73
C VAL A 60 9.05 27.01 -10.33
N ARG A 61 9.70 26.17 -9.52
CA ARG A 61 10.47 25.01 -10.00
C ARG A 61 9.61 24.08 -10.85
N ILE A 62 8.46 23.64 -10.34
CA ILE A 62 7.54 22.74 -11.06
C ILE A 62 7.06 23.37 -12.37
N ARG A 63 6.77 24.67 -12.36
CA ARG A 63 6.32 25.39 -13.57
C ARG A 63 7.44 25.54 -14.59
N GLY A 64 8.66 25.84 -14.15
CA GLY A 64 9.85 25.89 -15.00
C GLY A 64 10.14 24.54 -15.65
N GLU A 65 10.14 23.45 -14.88
CA GLU A 65 10.32 22.10 -15.44
C GLU A 65 9.24 21.74 -16.46
N SER A 66 8.00 22.18 -16.23
CA SER A 66 6.90 21.95 -17.18
C SER A 66 7.02 22.77 -18.47
N PHE A 67 7.78 23.87 -18.48
CA PHE A 67 8.02 24.66 -19.69
C PHE A 67 8.73 23.81 -20.74
N TYR A 68 9.66 22.97 -20.29
CA TYR A 68 10.63 22.35 -21.17
C TYR A 68 10.85 20.87 -20.88
N SER A 69 9.76 20.18 -20.50
CA SER A 69 9.75 18.75 -20.19
C SER A 69 10.07 17.84 -21.38
N ARG A 70 10.05 18.39 -22.62
CA ARG A 70 10.32 17.65 -23.85
C ARG A 70 11.75 17.81 -24.38
N LEU A 71 12.63 18.59 -23.72
CA LEU A 71 14.01 18.83 -24.17
C LEU A 71 14.72 17.54 -24.58
N GLY A 72 14.68 16.52 -23.72
CA GLY A 72 15.33 15.23 -23.98
C GLY A 72 14.67 14.39 -25.08
N TYR A 73 13.37 14.55 -25.34
CA TYR A 73 12.67 13.87 -26.43
C TYR A 73 12.98 14.54 -27.78
N GLU A 74 12.90 15.87 -27.82
CA GLU A 74 13.04 16.67 -29.04
C GLU A 74 14.50 16.79 -29.51
N ASN A 75 15.47 16.63 -28.60
CA ASN A 75 16.89 16.71 -28.90
C ASN A 75 17.62 15.36 -28.75
N ARG A 76 16.88 14.25 -28.66
CA ARG A 76 17.40 12.91 -28.34
C ARG A 76 18.50 12.45 -29.28
N GLU A 77 18.40 12.82 -30.56
CA GLU A 77 19.28 12.37 -31.64
C GLU A 77 20.35 13.41 -31.98
N ASN A 78 20.38 14.56 -31.30
CA ASN A 78 21.35 15.61 -31.59
C ASN A 78 22.80 15.16 -31.34
N ASN A 79 23.01 14.17 -30.49
CA ASN A 79 24.32 13.55 -30.26
C ASN A 79 24.85 12.74 -31.47
N LEU A 80 23.98 12.42 -32.44
CA LEU A 80 24.35 11.76 -33.69
C LEU A 80 24.63 12.76 -34.82
N MET A 81 24.38 14.05 -34.59
CA MET A 81 24.52 15.08 -35.61
C MET A 81 26.00 15.37 -35.91
N PRO A 82 26.43 15.37 -37.18
CA PRO A 82 27.79 15.76 -37.53
C PRO A 82 28.00 17.25 -37.26
N TRP A 83 29.20 17.63 -36.81
CA TRP A 83 29.56 19.04 -36.55
C TRP A 83 29.26 19.95 -37.75
N GLY A 84 29.51 19.49 -38.98
CA GLY A 84 29.23 20.23 -40.21
C GLY A 84 27.75 20.61 -40.44
N ALA A 85 26.81 20.04 -39.68
CA ALA A 85 25.40 20.45 -39.71
C ALA A 85 25.10 21.64 -38.76
N ILE A 86 25.98 21.91 -37.80
CA ILE A 86 25.91 23.00 -36.83
C ILE A 86 26.73 24.20 -37.29
N GLU A 87 27.88 23.97 -37.93
CA GLU A 87 28.81 25.02 -38.34
C GLU A 87 29.42 24.70 -39.71
N ASN A 88 29.45 25.67 -40.62
CA ASN A 88 30.04 25.50 -41.95
C ASN A 88 31.55 25.80 -41.97
N GLU A 89 32.22 25.57 -43.11
CA GLU A 89 33.67 25.80 -43.27
C GLU A 89 34.10 27.27 -43.06
N SER A 90 33.16 28.21 -43.14
CA SER A 90 33.39 29.64 -42.90
C SER A 90 33.17 30.05 -41.43
N GLY A 91 32.79 29.11 -40.55
CA GLY A 91 32.49 29.36 -39.14
C GLY A 91 31.08 29.90 -38.88
N GLU A 92 30.18 29.87 -39.87
CA GLU A 92 28.80 30.33 -39.68
C GLU A 92 27.96 29.23 -39.02
N THR A 93 27.25 29.60 -37.95
CA THR A 93 26.40 28.67 -37.18
C THR A 93 25.00 28.53 -37.79
N ASN A 94 24.55 27.29 -37.94
CA ASN A 94 23.16 26.93 -38.22
C ASN A 94 22.38 26.80 -36.90
N PRO A 95 21.35 27.63 -36.63
CA PRO A 95 20.56 27.55 -35.41
C PRO A 95 19.49 26.44 -35.44
N GLY A 96 19.20 25.85 -36.60
CA GLY A 96 18.16 24.82 -36.77
C GLY A 96 18.27 23.59 -35.85
N PRO A 97 19.47 23.09 -35.50
CA PRO A 97 19.66 22.00 -34.55
C PRO A 97 19.24 22.31 -33.10
N TYR A 98 19.16 23.59 -32.72
CA TYR A 98 18.77 24.01 -31.37
C TYR A 98 17.25 24.06 -31.28
N PHE A 99 16.60 22.91 -31.32
CA PHE A 99 15.14 22.85 -31.24
C PHE A 99 14.68 23.13 -29.81
N LEU A 100 14.18 24.34 -29.60
CA LEU A 100 13.50 24.76 -28.38
C LEU A 100 11.99 24.86 -28.63
N SER A 101 11.24 23.81 -28.32
CA SER A 101 9.76 23.86 -28.39
C SER A 101 9.20 25.05 -27.60
N GLY A 102 8.31 25.80 -28.25
CA GLY A 102 7.75 27.06 -27.72
C GLY A 102 8.60 28.31 -27.98
N GLN A 103 9.78 28.20 -28.61
CA GLN A 103 10.64 29.35 -28.98
C GLN A 103 9.92 30.33 -29.93
N GLY A 104 9.11 29.81 -30.85
CA GLY A 104 8.34 30.63 -31.82
C GLY A 104 7.05 31.23 -31.27
N GLY A 105 6.61 30.87 -30.05
CA GLY A 105 5.35 31.34 -29.48
C GLY A 105 4.08 30.69 -30.05
N ASP A 106 4.18 29.77 -31.01
CA ASP A 106 3.05 29.23 -31.78
C ASP A 106 2.30 28.05 -31.15
N CYS A 107 2.53 27.72 -29.87
CA CYS A 107 1.66 26.72 -29.23
C CYS A 107 0.30 27.36 -28.87
N TYR A 108 -0.72 27.02 -29.67
CA TYR A 108 -2.14 27.39 -29.55
C TYR A 108 -2.80 26.98 -28.22
N GLY A 109 -2.32 27.52 -27.10
CA GLY A 109 -2.83 27.26 -25.77
C GLY A 109 -2.29 28.31 -24.80
N ASP A 110 -3.02 29.41 -24.67
CA ASP A 110 -2.82 30.49 -23.70
C ASP A 110 -1.36 31.01 -23.59
N ALA A 111 -1.00 31.93 -24.50
CA ALA A 111 0.31 32.55 -24.57
C ALA A 111 0.80 33.12 -23.22
N GLY A 112 -0.13 33.51 -22.32
CA GLY A 112 0.18 33.97 -20.96
C GLY A 112 0.72 32.86 -20.04
N VAL A 113 0.15 31.65 -20.11
CA VAL A 113 0.60 30.49 -19.31
C VAL A 113 1.97 30.01 -19.78
N VAL A 114 2.21 30.02 -21.09
CA VAL A 114 3.50 29.65 -21.68
C VAL A 114 4.58 30.67 -21.34
N ALA A 115 4.27 31.97 -21.41
CA ALA A 115 5.18 33.03 -21.01
C ALA A 115 5.58 32.93 -19.54
N PHE A 116 4.63 32.68 -18.63
CA PHE A 116 4.95 32.52 -17.20
C PHE A 116 5.88 31.32 -16.95
N ARG A 117 5.58 30.15 -17.55
CA ARG A 117 6.44 28.96 -17.40
C ARG A 117 7.85 29.20 -17.93
N ARG A 118 7.99 29.95 -19.03
CA ARG A 118 9.28 30.37 -19.58
C ARG A 118 10.08 31.20 -18.56
N GLU A 119 9.44 32.18 -17.94
CA GLU A 119 10.08 32.98 -16.89
C GLU A 119 10.48 32.12 -15.69
N CYS A 120 9.64 31.15 -15.30
CA CYS A 120 9.98 30.19 -14.24
C CYS A 120 11.21 29.32 -14.60
N PHE A 121 11.41 28.98 -15.87
CA PHE A 121 12.54 28.16 -16.32
C PHE A 121 13.85 28.97 -16.41
N PHE A 122 13.83 30.11 -17.11
CA PHE A 122 15.05 30.91 -17.35
C PHE A 122 15.40 31.85 -16.20
N HIS A 123 14.39 32.30 -15.43
CA HIS A 123 14.55 33.30 -14.37
C HIS A 123 13.88 32.87 -13.05
N PRO A 124 14.17 31.67 -12.51
CA PRO A 124 13.46 31.15 -11.33
C PRO A 124 13.61 32.05 -10.11
N GLU A 125 14.83 32.49 -9.79
CA GLU A 125 15.10 33.32 -8.60
C GLU A 125 14.38 34.68 -8.68
N ASN A 126 14.44 35.34 -9.83
CA ASN A 126 13.75 36.61 -10.06
C ASN A 126 12.23 36.45 -10.00
N THR A 127 11.70 35.35 -10.55
CA THR A 127 10.28 35.05 -10.52
C THR A 127 9.80 34.82 -9.08
N VAL A 128 10.52 33.99 -8.31
CA VAL A 128 10.23 33.75 -6.88
C VAL A 128 10.23 35.06 -6.10
N LYS A 129 11.27 35.87 -6.26
CA LYS A 129 11.40 37.15 -5.56
C LYS A 129 10.24 38.07 -5.88
N ARG A 130 9.96 38.32 -7.16
CA ARG A 130 8.90 39.23 -7.60
C ARG A 130 7.52 38.78 -7.14
N LEU A 131 7.22 37.49 -7.22
CA LEU A 131 5.96 36.95 -6.72
C LEU A 131 5.84 37.14 -5.20
N THR A 132 6.88 36.77 -4.46
CA THR A 132 6.90 36.91 -2.99
C THR A 132 6.71 38.36 -2.56
N ASP A 133 7.46 39.30 -3.14
CA ASP A 133 7.36 40.72 -2.84
C ASP A 133 5.95 41.26 -3.18
N LYS A 134 5.37 40.81 -4.29
CA LYS A 134 4.02 41.21 -4.71
C LYS A 134 2.97 40.70 -3.74
N PHE A 135 3.01 39.43 -3.36
CA PHE A 135 2.09 38.86 -2.37
C PHE A 135 2.21 39.58 -1.02
N LYS A 136 3.43 39.83 -0.55
CA LYS A 136 3.66 40.54 0.72
C LYS A 136 3.16 41.98 0.66
N SER A 137 3.45 42.71 -0.42
CA SER A 137 3.01 44.10 -0.54
C SER A 137 1.50 44.27 -0.64
N GLU A 138 0.79 43.33 -1.28
CA GLU A 138 -0.66 43.44 -1.49
C GLU A 138 -1.49 42.85 -0.36
N PHE A 139 -1.02 41.77 0.27
CA PHE A 139 -1.87 40.99 1.18
C PHE A 139 -1.41 40.95 2.63
N ALA A 140 -0.23 41.47 2.98
CA ALA A 140 0.26 41.41 4.37
C ALA A 140 -0.71 42.06 5.37
N GLY A 141 -1.47 43.08 4.96
CA GLY A 141 -2.44 43.75 5.83
C GLY A 141 -3.79 43.03 5.98
N SER A 142 -4.12 42.08 5.11
CA SER A 142 -5.47 41.48 5.03
C SER A 142 -5.49 39.95 5.06
N TRP A 143 -4.34 39.28 5.08
CA TRP A 143 -4.26 37.82 5.00
C TRP A 143 -4.71 37.13 6.30
N GLY A 144 -4.13 37.54 7.44
CA GLY A 144 -4.46 37.01 8.77
C GLY A 144 -3.77 35.67 9.10
N ASN A 145 -4.19 35.05 10.21
CA ASN A 145 -3.73 33.74 10.69
C ASN A 145 -2.28 33.71 11.21
N GLU A 146 -1.66 34.87 11.47
CA GLU A 146 -0.32 34.99 12.05
C GLU A 146 -0.25 34.40 13.47
N GLN A 147 -1.38 34.31 14.15
CA GLN A 147 -1.52 33.68 15.47
C GLN A 147 -1.56 32.14 15.43
N LEU A 148 -1.73 31.53 14.26
CA LEU A 148 -1.75 30.07 14.14
C LEU A 148 -0.32 29.52 14.05
N PRO A 149 -0.08 28.27 14.49
CA PRO A 149 1.24 27.65 14.41
C PRO A 149 1.78 27.68 12.97
N ALA A 150 3.09 27.87 12.81
CA ALA A 150 3.70 27.84 11.48
C ALA A 150 3.66 26.42 10.88
N ILE A 151 3.71 26.28 9.55
CA ILE A 151 3.67 24.96 8.89
C ILE A 151 4.80 24.04 9.37
N ALA A 152 5.98 24.59 9.65
CA ALA A 152 7.10 23.83 10.18
C ALA A 152 6.76 23.16 11.53
N GLU A 153 6.11 23.91 12.43
CA GLU A 153 5.66 23.41 13.74
C GLU A 153 4.52 22.40 13.60
N ARG A 154 3.58 22.66 12.69
CA ARG A 154 2.49 21.71 12.37
C ARG A 154 3.05 20.40 11.85
N ARG A 155 4.04 20.42 10.94
CA ARG A 155 4.71 19.22 10.41
C ARG A 155 5.41 18.42 11.50
N ALA A 156 6.10 19.10 12.42
CA ALA A 156 6.74 18.45 13.57
C ALA A 156 5.70 17.77 14.47
N THR A 157 4.59 18.45 14.75
CA THR A 157 3.50 17.91 15.56
C THR A 157 2.81 16.72 14.89
N ILE A 158 2.51 16.83 13.59
CA ILE A 158 1.94 15.72 12.79
C ILE A 158 2.85 14.49 12.84
N LYS A 159 4.18 14.68 12.68
CA LYS A 159 5.13 13.57 12.76
C LYS A 159 5.11 12.87 14.11
N ALA A 160 5.00 13.63 15.21
CA ALA A 160 4.87 13.06 16.55
C ALA A 160 3.55 12.28 16.72
N LEU A 161 2.43 12.86 16.29
CA LEU A 161 1.11 12.20 16.33
C LEU A 161 1.08 10.92 15.49
N GLN A 162 1.74 10.91 14.33
CA GLN A 162 1.88 9.72 13.48
C GLN A 162 2.68 8.63 14.21
N ALA A 163 3.80 8.97 14.84
CA ALA A 163 4.59 8.00 15.60
C ALA A 163 3.80 7.40 16.78
N GLU A 164 3.03 8.23 17.51
CA GLU A 164 2.15 7.75 18.58
C GLU A 164 1.04 6.83 18.04
N ARG A 165 0.39 7.22 16.94
CA ARG A 165 -0.64 6.40 16.29
C ARG A 165 -0.08 5.06 15.83
N ASP A 166 1.11 5.06 15.24
CA ASP A 166 1.74 3.84 14.72
C ASP A 166 2.12 2.89 15.87
N ALA A 167 2.53 3.42 17.03
CA ALA A 167 2.73 2.61 18.24
C ALA A 167 1.41 2.01 18.76
N ILE A 168 0.34 2.81 18.83
CA ILE A 168 -0.99 2.33 19.24
C ILE A 168 -1.53 1.27 18.27
N GLN A 169 -1.25 1.42 16.96
CA GLN A 169 -1.63 0.44 15.96
C GLN A 169 -0.92 -0.91 16.19
N ALA A 170 0.36 -0.90 16.57
CA ALA A 170 1.07 -2.13 16.92
C ALA A 170 0.44 -2.85 18.13
N ASP A 171 0.07 -2.10 19.17
CA ASP A 171 -0.64 -2.66 20.34
C ASP A 171 -2.01 -3.25 19.93
N LEU A 172 -2.74 -2.55 19.04
CA LEU A 172 -4.03 -3.01 18.52
C LEU A 172 -3.89 -4.31 17.72
N ASP A 173 -2.84 -4.43 16.91
CA ASP A 173 -2.54 -5.63 16.13
C ASP A 173 -2.24 -6.83 17.05
N GLU A 174 -1.50 -6.60 18.14
CA GLU A 174 -1.26 -7.63 19.17
C GLU A 174 -2.55 -8.06 19.86
N VAL A 175 -3.40 -7.12 20.29
CA VAL A 175 -4.71 -7.42 20.90
C VAL A 175 -5.59 -8.22 19.93
N ASN A 176 -5.63 -7.85 18.65
CA ASN A 176 -6.37 -8.60 17.64
C ASN A 176 -5.81 -10.03 17.45
N ALA A 177 -4.49 -10.20 17.47
CA ALA A 177 -3.86 -11.51 17.42
C ALA A 177 -4.24 -12.37 18.63
N ASN A 178 -4.24 -11.79 19.84
CA ASN A 178 -4.65 -12.47 21.07
C ASN A 178 -6.12 -12.91 21.03
N ILE A 179 -7.03 -12.04 20.58
CA ILE A 179 -8.45 -12.38 20.39
C ILE A 179 -8.60 -13.53 19.40
N ASN A 180 -7.94 -13.47 18.26
CA ASN A 180 -7.98 -14.54 17.24
C ASN A 180 -7.43 -15.87 17.76
N GLY A 181 -6.36 -15.82 18.56
CA GLY A 181 -5.79 -16.99 19.24
C GLY A 181 -6.78 -17.65 20.20
N ILE A 182 -7.46 -16.85 21.03
CA ILE A 182 -8.49 -17.35 21.96
C ILE A 182 -9.67 -17.96 21.20
N LEU A 183 -10.16 -17.31 20.15
CA LEU A 183 -11.26 -17.83 19.33
C LEU A 183 -10.90 -19.17 18.67
N SER A 184 -9.66 -19.29 18.21
CA SER A 184 -9.14 -20.52 17.61
C SER A 184 -9.05 -21.66 18.64
N ALA A 185 -8.53 -21.37 19.84
CA ALA A 185 -8.47 -22.32 20.94
C ALA A 185 -9.87 -22.77 21.40
N ALA A 186 -10.83 -21.82 21.50
CA ALA A 186 -12.21 -22.11 21.87
C ALA A 186 -12.91 -23.02 20.85
N ASN A 187 -12.71 -22.79 19.55
CA ASN A 187 -13.24 -23.64 18.48
C ASN A 187 -12.62 -25.05 18.49
N GLY A 188 -11.32 -25.16 18.77
CA GLY A 188 -10.65 -26.45 18.95
C GLY A 188 -11.22 -27.25 20.14
N MET A 189 -11.61 -26.57 21.22
CA MET A 189 -12.24 -27.21 22.39
C MET A 189 -13.69 -27.65 22.13
N ASN A 190 -14.44 -26.96 21.27
CA ASN A 190 -15.83 -27.30 20.93
C ASN A 190 -15.97 -28.44 19.89
N ASN A 191 -14.87 -28.88 19.26
CA ASN A 191 -14.88 -29.97 18.28
C ASN A 191 -13.89 -31.11 18.60
N PRO A 192 -14.01 -31.78 19.77
CA PRO A 192 -13.12 -32.88 20.15
C PRO A 192 -13.24 -34.11 19.23
N GLY A 193 -14.33 -34.23 18.46
CA GLY A 193 -14.60 -35.36 17.57
C GLY A 193 -13.59 -35.54 16.42
N ALA A 194 -12.88 -34.49 16.01
CA ALA A 194 -11.80 -34.59 15.03
C ALA A 194 -10.54 -35.26 15.61
N ALA A 195 -10.23 -35.02 16.88
CA ALA A 195 -9.08 -35.61 17.57
C ALA A 195 -9.32 -37.08 17.96
N ILE A 196 -10.57 -37.50 18.13
CA ILE A 196 -10.93 -38.89 18.49
C ILE A 196 -10.97 -39.82 17.27
N LYS A 197 -11.16 -39.28 16.05
CA LYS A 197 -11.19 -40.10 14.83
C LYS A 197 -9.83 -40.68 14.43
N ALA A 198 -8.72 -40.00 14.73
CA ALA A 198 -7.38 -40.51 14.40
C ALA A 198 -7.00 -41.77 15.20
N PRO A 199 -7.20 -41.83 16.54
CA PRO A 199 -6.99 -43.06 17.31
C PRO A 199 -7.99 -44.19 17.00
N GLN A 200 -9.17 -43.86 16.47
CA GLN A 200 -10.17 -44.85 16.07
C GLN A 200 -9.76 -45.56 14.78
N ALA A 201 -9.29 -44.81 13.77
CA ALA A 201 -8.78 -45.38 12.52
C ALA A 201 -7.53 -46.25 12.74
N GLU A 202 -6.64 -45.86 13.67
CA GLU A 202 -5.49 -46.69 14.06
C GLU A 202 -5.92 -47.98 14.79
N ARG A 203 -6.95 -47.92 15.64
CA ARG A 203 -7.52 -49.13 16.25
C ARG A 203 -8.18 -50.05 15.23
N ASP A 204 -8.99 -49.50 14.34
CA ASP A 204 -9.70 -50.27 13.32
C ASP A 204 -8.72 -50.95 12.34
N ALA A 205 -7.56 -50.31 12.06
CA ALA A 205 -6.48 -50.89 11.27
C ALA A 205 -5.79 -52.07 11.99
N VAL A 206 -5.53 -51.94 13.30
CA VAL A 206 -4.91 -53.01 14.11
C VAL A 206 -5.87 -54.21 14.27
N GLU A 207 -7.17 -53.96 14.42
CA GLU A 207 -8.19 -55.01 14.51
C GLU A 207 -8.35 -55.78 13.19
N ALA A 208 -8.17 -55.11 12.06
CA ALA A 208 -8.12 -55.75 10.74
C ALA A 208 -6.87 -56.63 10.55
N GLU A 209 -5.70 -56.20 11.05
CA GLU A 209 -4.48 -57.02 11.00
C GLU A 209 -4.56 -58.26 11.90
N LEU A 210 -5.20 -58.15 13.08
CA LEU A 210 -5.36 -59.28 14.01
C LEU A 210 -6.35 -60.34 13.50
N ASN A 211 -7.42 -59.93 12.81
CA ASN A 211 -8.40 -60.86 12.23
C ASN A 211 -7.95 -61.49 10.90
N GLY A 212 -6.83 -61.04 10.33
CA GLY A 212 -6.26 -61.59 9.09
C GLY A 212 -5.29 -62.77 9.30
N VAL A 213 -4.98 -63.14 10.55
CA VAL A 213 -3.98 -64.17 10.88
C VAL A 213 -4.64 -65.36 11.58
N ASP A 214 -5.59 -66.02 10.92
CA ASP A 214 -5.85 -67.44 11.15
C ASP A 214 -6.47 -68.10 9.91
N GLY A 215 -5.88 -69.21 9.45
CA GLY A 215 -6.38 -69.99 8.30
C GLY A 215 -5.44 -70.14 7.10
N SER A 216 -4.21 -70.61 7.34
CA SER A 216 -3.34 -71.17 6.30
C SER A 216 -3.79 -72.58 5.88
N THR A 217 -3.44 -72.97 4.65
CA THR A 217 -3.46 -74.32 4.03
C THR A 217 -4.83 -74.77 3.52
N GLY A 218 -5.04 -75.22 2.28
CA GLY A 218 -4.16 -75.60 1.18
C GLY A 218 -4.74 -76.87 0.55
N GLU A 219 -5.31 -76.79 -0.67
CA GLU A 219 -5.57 -77.95 -1.54
C GLU A 219 -6.02 -77.47 -2.94
N THR A 220 -5.27 -77.87 -3.97
CA THR A 220 -5.68 -77.93 -5.39
C THR A 220 -5.95 -79.41 -5.73
N PRO A 221 -6.93 -79.79 -6.59
CA PRO A 221 -6.66 -79.77 -8.04
C PRO A 221 -7.88 -79.61 -9.01
N ASP A 222 -7.50 -79.29 -10.24
CA ASP A 222 -8.09 -79.39 -11.60
C ASP A 222 -9.41 -80.16 -11.85
N THR A 223 -10.25 -79.64 -12.79
CA THR A 223 -10.54 -80.30 -14.08
C THR A 223 -11.43 -79.46 -15.02
N GLU A 224 -11.22 -79.68 -16.31
CA GLU A 224 -11.80 -79.10 -17.52
C GLU A 224 -13.33 -79.19 -17.66
N ASN A 225 -13.96 -78.19 -18.30
CA ASN A 225 -14.65 -78.41 -19.58
C ASN A 225 -15.18 -77.10 -20.19
N THR A 226 -14.75 -76.82 -21.41
CA THR A 226 -15.39 -75.93 -22.38
C THR A 226 -16.67 -76.59 -22.91
N PRO A 227 -17.66 -75.83 -23.41
CA PRO A 227 -17.73 -75.75 -24.88
C PRO A 227 -18.04 -74.35 -25.44
N ASP A 228 -17.41 -74.17 -26.58
CA ASP A 228 -17.52 -73.13 -27.60
C ASP A 228 -18.91 -73.11 -28.26
N THR A 229 -19.41 -71.91 -28.60
CA THR A 229 -20.13 -71.66 -29.86
C THR A 229 -20.01 -70.18 -30.25
N THR A 230 -19.06 -69.91 -31.16
CA THR A 230 -19.20 -69.13 -32.41
C THR A 230 -20.39 -68.16 -32.53
N ASN A 231 -20.19 -66.84 -32.62
CA ASN A 231 -19.74 -66.04 -33.79
C ASN A 231 -20.84 -65.76 -34.84
N THR A 232 -21.11 -64.48 -35.12
CA THR A 232 -21.20 -63.83 -36.46
C THR A 232 -21.66 -62.39 -36.24
N GLY A 233 -20.83 -61.39 -36.55
CA GLY A 233 -20.83 -60.69 -37.85
C GLY A 233 -21.74 -59.45 -37.73
N GLY A 234 -21.30 -58.21 -37.92
CA GLY A 234 -20.45 -57.72 -38.99
C GLY A 234 -21.28 -56.67 -39.76
N ASP A 235 -20.80 -55.44 -39.72
CA ASP A 235 -20.92 -54.34 -40.69
C ASP A 235 -22.28 -53.68 -40.98
N ASN A 236 -22.39 -52.41 -40.60
CA ASN A 236 -22.20 -51.27 -41.52
C ASN A 236 -21.91 -49.97 -40.75
#